data_AF-A0A845M6T6-F1
#
_entry.id   AF-A0A845M6T6-F1
#
_cell.length_a   1.000
_cell.length_b   1.000
_cell.length_c   1.000
_cell.angle_alpha   90.00
_cell.angle_beta   90.00
_cell.angle_gamma   90.00
#
_symmetry.space_group_name_H-M   'P 1'
#
loop_
_entity.id
_entity.type
_entity.pdbx_description
1 polymer ?
#
loop_
_entity_poly.entity_id
_entity_poly.type
_entity_poly.pdbx_seq_one_letter_code
_entity_poly.pdbx_strand_id
1 'polypeptide(L)'
;MRTRPFPPDGGPMTQASPRLALPFLQPAQAQKHVTHNEALRRLDTIVQLGLDTMGTTTPPGTPADGESHAIGAGATGDWAGHDGEVATWLDAAWDFVTPQAGWLATRTGDTDVFVHDGTGWVRATATVEFDNLAGVGVNAVANATNRLTSAAPATLLTHDGAGHQLKINKAGVADTASLLFQTDWSGRAEMGLAGNDAFSIKVSADGSSWDEVMNVGPGDAVVTTASMVGTVTATPGPGSAVIENGTGATGRYTKLADGTLICDVAAFATASGAPATWTLPAAFADAGFTVTATVLGGTPCVVTVSGQTAASVDVESFNLTGADTVTPDVNLVAVGRWT
;
A
#
# COMPACT_ATOMS: atom_id res chain seq x y z
N MET A 1 44.65 -51.82 -62.12
CA MET A 1 45.40 -51.96 -60.84
C MET A 1 45.25 -50.65 -60.09
N ARG A 2 44.57 -50.50 -58.95
CA ARG A 2 44.02 -51.42 -57.94
C ARG A 2 42.54 -51.10 -57.70
N THR A 3 41.69 -52.12 -57.74
CA THR A 3 40.31 -52.10 -57.24
C THR A 3 40.34 -52.15 -55.71
N ARG A 4 39.73 -51.17 -55.02
CA ARG A 4 39.34 -51.34 -53.62
C ARG A 4 38.09 -52.24 -53.57
N PRO A 5 38.00 -53.22 -52.65
CA PRO A 5 36.80 -54.04 -52.53
C PRO A 5 35.64 -53.20 -52.00
N PHE A 6 34.48 -53.37 -52.62
CA PHE A 6 33.20 -52.95 -52.07
C PHE A 6 32.92 -53.84 -50.84
N PRO A 7 32.57 -53.30 -49.66
CA PRO A 7 32.11 -54.13 -48.56
C PRO A 7 30.74 -54.74 -48.95
N PRO A 8 30.55 -56.07 -48.83
CA PRO A 8 29.24 -56.67 -48.91
C PRO A 8 28.65 -56.61 -47.50
N ASP A 9 27.72 -55.70 -47.26
CA ASP A 9 26.64 -55.87 -46.27
C ASP A 9 25.68 -54.71 -46.44
N GLY A 10 24.61 -54.96 -47.20
CA GLY A 10 23.42 -54.15 -47.18
C GLY A 10 22.71 -54.37 -45.85
N GLY A 11 23.17 -53.68 -44.80
CA GLY A 11 22.29 -53.33 -43.69
C GLY A 11 21.07 -52.60 -44.26
N PRO A 12 19.86 -52.78 -43.70
CA PRO A 12 18.67 -52.13 -44.22
C PRO A 12 18.90 -50.62 -44.20
N MET A 13 19.07 -50.01 -45.38
CA MET A 13 18.97 -48.55 -45.48
C MET A 13 17.55 -48.22 -45.01
N THR A 14 17.46 -47.59 -43.85
CA THR A 14 16.23 -46.97 -43.36
C THR A 14 15.70 -46.08 -44.47
N GLN A 15 14.47 -46.33 -44.93
CA GLN A 15 13.87 -45.60 -46.06
C GLN A 15 13.29 -44.24 -45.63
N ALA A 16 13.47 -43.87 -44.37
CA ALA A 16 12.96 -42.65 -43.78
C ALA A 16 13.91 -42.11 -42.70
N SER A 17 13.84 -40.80 -42.43
CA SER A 17 14.58 -40.15 -41.35
C SER A 17 14.05 -40.56 -39.96
N PRO A 18 14.89 -40.57 -38.91
CA PRO A 18 14.52 -41.13 -37.62
C PRO A 18 13.54 -40.29 -36.79
N ARG A 19 13.54 -38.96 -36.92
CA ARG A 19 12.73 -38.09 -36.05
C ARG A 19 11.36 -37.76 -36.61
N LEU A 20 11.29 -37.39 -37.89
CA LEU A 20 10.07 -36.94 -38.57
C LEU A 20 9.56 -37.95 -39.62
N ALA A 21 10.22 -39.10 -39.77
CA ALA A 21 9.85 -40.13 -40.75
C ALA A 21 9.78 -39.61 -42.20
N LEU A 22 10.69 -38.69 -42.57
CA LEU A 22 10.76 -38.12 -43.92
C LEU A 22 11.30 -39.17 -44.91
N PRO A 23 10.57 -39.51 -45.99
CA PRO A 23 10.99 -40.56 -46.91
C PRO A 23 12.23 -40.14 -47.72
N PHE A 24 13.23 -41.00 -47.77
CA PHE A 24 14.44 -40.79 -48.55
C PHE A 24 14.26 -41.21 -50.02
N LEU A 25 14.93 -40.50 -50.93
CA LEU A 25 15.03 -40.91 -52.33
C LEU A 25 15.89 -42.16 -52.46
N GLN A 26 15.38 -43.15 -53.19
CA GLN A 26 16.08 -44.40 -53.47
C GLN A 26 17.32 -44.18 -54.36
N PRO A 27 18.37 -45.03 -54.24
CA PRO A 27 19.57 -44.94 -55.06
C PRO A 27 19.31 -45.02 -56.57
N ALA A 28 20.35 -44.73 -57.37
CA ALA A 28 20.36 -44.79 -58.85
C ALA A 28 19.54 -43.71 -59.60
N GLN A 29 19.06 -42.68 -58.91
CA GLN A 29 18.39 -41.51 -59.51
C GLN A 29 19.39 -40.40 -59.92
N ALA A 30 20.35 -40.70 -60.81
CA ALA A 30 21.35 -39.75 -61.32
C ALA A 30 22.07 -38.94 -60.22
N GLN A 31 22.43 -39.60 -59.11
CA GLN A 31 23.09 -39.02 -57.93
C GLN A 31 22.32 -37.91 -57.17
N LYS A 32 21.11 -37.51 -57.58
CA LYS A 32 20.29 -36.51 -56.86
C LYS A 32 19.90 -36.93 -55.44
N HIS A 33 19.77 -38.25 -55.23
CA HIS A 33 19.47 -38.83 -53.92
C HIS A 33 20.51 -38.45 -52.85
N VAL A 34 21.77 -38.20 -53.23
CA VAL A 34 22.83 -37.83 -52.27
C VAL A 34 22.51 -36.48 -51.65
N THR A 35 22.48 -35.42 -52.45
CA THR A 35 22.28 -34.04 -51.98
C THR A 35 20.89 -33.82 -51.38
N HIS A 36 19.87 -34.51 -51.91
CA HIS A 36 18.51 -34.35 -51.39
C HIS A 36 18.31 -35.07 -50.05
N ASN A 37 18.81 -36.30 -49.90
CA ASN A 37 18.67 -37.01 -48.63
C ASN A 37 19.52 -36.34 -47.54
N GLU A 38 20.66 -35.74 -47.88
CA GLU A 38 21.45 -34.90 -46.96
C GLU A 38 20.63 -33.69 -46.48
N ALA A 39 19.93 -32.99 -47.39
CA ALA A 39 19.03 -31.90 -47.01
C ALA A 39 17.87 -32.38 -46.12
N LEU A 40 17.31 -33.56 -46.39
CA LEU A 40 16.26 -34.15 -45.55
C LEU A 40 16.75 -34.54 -44.16
N ARG A 41 17.96 -35.11 -44.04
CA ARG A 41 18.58 -35.39 -42.72
C ARG A 41 18.76 -34.10 -41.92
N ARG A 42 19.27 -33.05 -42.56
CA ARG A 42 19.46 -31.75 -41.91
C ARG A 42 18.12 -31.13 -41.47
N LEU A 43 17.07 -31.27 -42.27
CA LEU A 43 15.71 -30.84 -41.89
C LEU A 43 15.15 -31.65 -40.73
N ASP A 44 15.37 -32.97 -40.72
CA ASP A 44 14.94 -33.87 -39.63
C ASP A 44 15.54 -33.48 -38.28
N THR A 45 16.80 -33.05 -38.29
CA THR A 45 17.49 -32.54 -37.10
C THR A 45 16.92 -31.19 -36.63
N ILE A 46 16.79 -30.21 -37.54
CA ILE A 46 16.51 -28.81 -37.18
C ILE A 46 15.02 -28.55 -36.92
N VAL A 47 14.12 -29.21 -37.66
CA VAL A 47 12.67 -28.96 -37.52
C VAL A 47 12.16 -29.59 -36.24
N GLN A 48 11.47 -28.79 -35.41
CA GLN A 48 11.05 -29.18 -34.07
C GLN A 48 12.22 -29.76 -33.25
N LEU A 49 13.34 -29.01 -33.20
CA LEU A 49 14.57 -29.43 -32.57
C LEU A 49 14.35 -29.84 -31.10
N GLY A 50 14.30 -31.15 -30.84
CA GLY A 50 14.32 -31.73 -29.51
C GLY A 50 15.74 -32.15 -29.17
N LEU A 51 16.24 -31.67 -28.04
CA LEU A 51 17.58 -31.96 -27.54
C LEU A 51 17.50 -32.81 -26.28
N ASP A 52 18.10 -33.99 -26.31
CA ASP A 52 18.19 -34.92 -25.19
C ASP A 52 19.08 -34.35 -24.08
N THR A 53 20.17 -33.68 -24.46
CA THR A 53 20.99 -32.90 -23.52
C THR A 53 21.42 -31.56 -24.10
N MET A 54 21.74 -30.64 -23.19
CA MET A 54 22.35 -29.35 -23.52
C MET A 54 23.56 -29.13 -22.62
N GLY A 55 24.70 -28.78 -23.24
CA GLY A 55 25.94 -28.46 -22.53
C GLY A 55 26.79 -29.67 -22.13
N THR A 56 26.43 -30.89 -22.53
CA THR A 56 27.26 -32.08 -22.33
C THR A 56 28.46 -32.08 -23.27
N THR A 57 29.61 -32.55 -22.79
CA THR A 57 30.89 -32.48 -23.52
C THR A 57 31.46 -33.85 -23.91
N THR A 58 30.77 -34.94 -23.57
CA THR A 58 31.15 -36.31 -23.90
C THR A 58 29.99 -37.03 -24.58
N PRO A 59 30.18 -37.69 -25.73
CA PRO A 59 29.14 -38.45 -26.39
C PRO A 59 28.63 -39.61 -25.51
N PRO A 60 27.34 -39.97 -25.57
CA PRO A 60 26.84 -41.22 -25.00
C PRO A 60 27.58 -42.43 -25.57
N GLY A 61 27.83 -43.46 -24.75
CA GLY A 61 28.49 -44.68 -25.22
C GLY A 61 27.63 -45.55 -26.14
N THR A 62 26.30 -45.38 -26.10
CA THR A 62 25.33 -46.11 -26.91
C THR A 62 24.19 -45.17 -27.34
N PRO A 63 24.45 -44.22 -28.26
CA PRO A 63 23.43 -43.27 -28.69
C PRO A 63 22.31 -43.95 -29.49
N ALA A 64 21.08 -43.49 -29.30
CA ALA A 64 19.93 -43.93 -30.08
C ALA A 64 19.84 -43.19 -31.42
N ASP A 65 19.26 -43.82 -32.45
CA ASP A 65 19.07 -43.17 -33.76
C ASP A 65 18.12 -41.97 -33.61
N GLY A 66 18.56 -40.80 -34.09
CA GLY A 66 17.87 -39.52 -33.92
C GLY A 66 18.15 -38.79 -32.59
N GLU A 67 18.89 -39.39 -31.65
CA GLU A 67 19.28 -38.73 -30.39
C GLU A 67 20.11 -37.48 -30.69
N SER A 68 19.74 -36.35 -30.11
CA SER A 68 20.28 -35.04 -30.46
C SER A 68 20.77 -34.29 -29.22
N HIS A 69 21.98 -33.73 -29.28
CA HIS A 69 22.60 -33.04 -28.15
C HIS A 69 23.15 -31.68 -28.57
N ALA A 70 22.97 -30.66 -27.75
CA ALA A 70 23.73 -29.42 -27.90
C ALA A 70 25.04 -29.54 -27.12
N ILE A 71 26.16 -29.52 -27.84
CA ILE A 71 27.49 -29.77 -27.28
C ILE A 71 27.95 -28.57 -26.46
N GLY A 72 28.40 -28.82 -25.23
CA GLY A 72 29.02 -27.81 -24.37
C GLY A 72 30.46 -27.49 -24.76
N ALA A 73 31.02 -26.42 -24.20
CA ALA A 73 32.42 -26.08 -24.41
C ALA A 73 33.38 -27.08 -23.74
N GLY A 74 34.42 -27.50 -24.45
CA GLY A 74 35.39 -28.51 -24.01
C GLY A 74 35.02 -29.93 -24.43
N ALA A 75 34.43 -30.10 -25.61
CA ALA A 75 33.99 -31.38 -26.14
C ALA A 75 35.14 -32.39 -26.33
N THR A 76 34.84 -33.67 -26.10
CA THR A 76 35.81 -34.77 -26.11
C THR A 76 35.29 -35.99 -26.87
N GLY A 77 36.17 -36.98 -27.12
CA GLY A 77 35.80 -38.18 -27.88
C GLY A 77 35.39 -37.82 -29.31
N ASP A 78 34.31 -38.42 -29.80
CA ASP A 78 33.79 -38.16 -31.15
C ASP A 78 33.24 -36.73 -31.32
N TRP A 79 33.02 -36.00 -30.23
CA TRP A 79 32.57 -34.59 -30.27
C TRP A 79 33.73 -33.59 -30.23
N ALA A 80 34.99 -34.04 -30.15
CA ALA A 80 36.14 -33.14 -30.05
C ALA A 80 36.24 -32.19 -31.26
N GLY A 81 36.22 -30.87 -31.00
CA GLY A 81 36.24 -29.82 -32.03
C GLY A 81 34.86 -29.35 -32.51
N HIS A 82 33.78 -29.92 -31.97
CA HIS A 82 32.38 -29.58 -32.31
C HIS A 82 31.67 -28.82 -31.17
N ASP A 83 32.41 -28.00 -30.43
CA ASP A 83 31.88 -27.17 -29.35
C ASP A 83 30.75 -26.25 -29.83
N GLY A 84 29.61 -26.25 -29.13
CA GLY A 84 28.46 -25.40 -29.46
C GLY A 84 27.60 -25.89 -30.63
N GLU A 85 27.98 -26.98 -31.31
CA GLU A 85 27.17 -27.58 -32.38
C GLU A 85 26.06 -28.47 -31.81
N VAL A 86 25.04 -28.70 -32.63
CA VAL A 86 24.04 -29.75 -32.39
C VAL A 86 24.55 -31.02 -33.03
N ALA A 87 24.77 -32.06 -32.23
CA ALA A 87 25.14 -33.39 -32.71
C ALA A 87 23.92 -34.31 -32.68
N THR A 88 23.60 -34.92 -33.81
CA THR A 88 22.53 -35.92 -33.93
C THR A 88 23.11 -37.24 -34.39
N TRP A 89 22.77 -38.34 -33.71
CA TRP A 89 23.21 -39.66 -34.12
C TRP A 89 22.34 -40.16 -35.29
N LEU A 90 22.94 -40.33 -36.47
CA LEU A 90 22.28 -40.74 -37.71
C LEU A 90 23.15 -41.77 -38.44
N ASP A 91 22.54 -42.85 -38.94
CA ASP A 91 23.24 -43.84 -39.79
C ASP A 91 24.56 -44.38 -39.17
N ALA A 92 24.58 -44.56 -37.85
CA ALA A 92 25.74 -44.98 -37.05
C ALA A 92 26.94 -43.99 -37.04
N ALA A 93 26.67 -42.69 -37.26
CA ALA A 93 27.64 -41.61 -37.13
C ALA A 93 27.02 -40.36 -36.50
N TRP A 94 27.85 -39.47 -35.97
CA TRP A 94 27.41 -38.14 -35.53
C TRP A 94 27.33 -37.18 -36.72
N ASP A 95 26.16 -36.62 -36.96
CA ASP A 95 25.95 -35.49 -37.85
C ASP A 95 25.96 -34.20 -37.02
N PHE A 96 26.75 -33.22 -37.45
CA PHE A 96 26.94 -31.98 -36.71
C PHE A 96 26.36 -30.79 -37.47
N VAL A 97 25.58 -29.98 -36.77
CA VAL A 97 24.95 -28.78 -37.32
C VAL A 97 25.22 -27.59 -36.41
N THR A 98 25.89 -26.57 -36.94
CA THR A 98 26.08 -25.30 -36.25
C THR A 98 24.73 -24.56 -36.11
N PRO A 99 24.23 -24.31 -34.88
CA PRO A 99 22.99 -23.57 -34.66
C PRO A 99 23.16 -22.08 -35.01
N GLN A 100 22.08 -21.47 -35.54
CA GLN A 100 22.06 -20.03 -35.83
C GLN A 100 21.25 -19.26 -34.77
N ALA A 101 21.55 -17.98 -34.62
CA ALA A 101 20.77 -17.10 -33.74
C ALA A 101 19.26 -17.14 -34.11
N GLY A 102 18.40 -17.26 -33.10
CA GLY A 102 16.95 -17.37 -33.26
C GLY A 102 16.41 -18.78 -33.43
N TRP A 103 17.27 -19.81 -33.54
CA TRP A 103 16.80 -21.20 -33.54
C TRP A 103 16.12 -21.54 -32.23
N LEU A 104 15.03 -22.30 -32.32
CA LEU A 104 14.27 -22.77 -31.17
C LEU A 104 14.54 -24.26 -30.96
N ALA A 105 14.69 -24.66 -29.71
CA ALA A 105 14.78 -26.06 -29.30
C ALA A 105 13.96 -26.30 -28.04
N THR A 106 13.50 -27.53 -27.84
CA THR A 106 13.01 -28.02 -26.55
C THR A 106 14.00 -29.02 -26.00
N ARG A 107 14.02 -29.18 -24.67
CA ARG A 107 14.76 -30.29 -24.06
C ARG A 107 13.83 -31.47 -23.86
N THR A 108 14.24 -32.67 -24.22
CA THR A 108 13.44 -33.89 -24.03
C THR A 108 13.08 -34.03 -22.54
N GLY A 109 11.78 -34.12 -22.24
CA GLY A 109 11.26 -34.24 -20.86
C GLY A 109 11.03 -32.91 -20.12
N ASP A 110 11.35 -31.77 -20.72
CA ASP A 110 11.05 -30.42 -20.21
C ASP A 110 9.92 -29.75 -21.02
N THR A 111 9.24 -28.75 -20.46
CA THR A 111 8.31 -27.86 -21.18
C THR A 111 8.98 -26.57 -21.63
N ASP A 112 10.25 -26.38 -21.28
CA ASP A 112 11.03 -25.21 -21.64
C ASP A 112 11.42 -25.18 -23.12
N VAL A 113 11.18 -24.03 -23.73
CA VAL A 113 11.71 -23.65 -25.04
C VAL A 113 13.02 -22.89 -24.81
N PHE A 114 14.03 -23.20 -25.61
CA PHE A 114 15.32 -22.53 -25.64
C PHE A 114 15.46 -21.81 -26.98
N VAL A 115 16.05 -20.63 -26.96
CA VAL A 115 16.46 -19.90 -28.15
C VAL A 115 17.98 -19.85 -28.19
N HIS A 116 18.57 -20.09 -29.36
CA HIS A 116 20.00 -19.86 -29.54
C HIS A 116 20.23 -18.36 -29.76
N ASP A 117 21.02 -17.70 -28.92
CA ASP A 117 21.25 -16.24 -28.99
C ASP A 117 22.40 -15.84 -29.94
N GLY A 118 23.02 -16.83 -30.59
CA GLY A 118 24.21 -16.66 -31.44
C GLY A 118 25.51 -17.04 -30.73
N THR A 119 25.49 -17.21 -29.41
CA THR A 119 26.62 -17.67 -28.59
C THR A 119 26.31 -18.96 -27.83
N GLY A 120 25.05 -19.19 -27.47
CA GLY A 120 24.59 -20.42 -26.84
C GLY A 120 23.08 -20.52 -26.73
N TRP A 121 22.61 -21.61 -26.13
CA TRP A 121 21.19 -21.86 -25.87
C TRP A 121 20.76 -21.21 -24.55
N VAL A 122 19.81 -20.29 -24.61
CA VAL A 122 19.20 -19.63 -23.44
C VAL A 122 17.72 -19.95 -23.37
N ARG A 123 17.14 -20.00 -22.16
CA ARG A 123 15.69 -20.23 -22.01
C ARG A 123 14.92 -19.10 -22.68
N ALA A 124 14.01 -19.43 -23.58
CA ALA A 124 13.10 -18.50 -24.22
C ALA A 124 12.11 -17.99 -23.17
N THR A 125 12.54 -16.98 -22.42
CA THR A 125 11.66 -16.24 -21.50
C THR A 125 11.00 -15.14 -22.31
N ALA A 126 9.67 -15.05 -22.25
CA ALA A 126 9.02 -13.81 -22.66
C ALA A 126 9.47 -12.75 -21.65
N THR A 127 10.28 -11.79 -22.07
CA THR A 127 10.39 -10.54 -21.32
C THR A 127 9.03 -9.87 -21.41
N VAL A 128 8.14 -10.18 -20.46
CA VAL A 128 6.86 -9.49 -20.37
C VAL A 128 7.15 -8.11 -19.81
N GLU A 129 7.01 -7.09 -20.65
CA GLU A 129 7.09 -5.70 -20.19
C GLU A 129 5.84 -5.40 -19.34
N PHE A 130 6.06 -5.11 -18.05
CA PHE A 130 5.00 -4.77 -17.11
C PHE A 130 4.77 -3.25 -17.01
N ASP A 131 5.52 -2.46 -17.76
CA ASP A 131 5.32 -1.02 -17.87
C ASP A 131 4.23 -0.71 -18.89
N ASN A 132 3.40 0.31 -18.58
CA ASN A 132 2.31 0.78 -19.44
C ASN A 132 1.29 -0.28 -19.86
N LEU A 133 1.03 -1.27 -19.00
CA LEU A 133 -0.03 -2.25 -19.22
C LEU A 133 -1.39 -1.56 -19.41
N ALA A 134 -2.18 -2.04 -20.36
CA ALA A 134 -3.54 -1.54 -20.56
C ALA A 134 -4.42 -1.76 -19.32
N GLY A 135 -4.20 -2.86 -18.58
CA GLY A 135 -4.78 -3.14 -17.27
C GLY A 135 -4.30 -4.46 -16.68
N VAL A 136 -4.53 -4.65 -15.39
CA VAL A 136 -4.19 -5.84 -14.61
C VAL A 136 -5.45 -6.29 -13.85
N GLY A 137 -5.90 -7.50 -14.13
CA GLY A 137 -7.08 -8.11 -13.52
C GLY A 137 -6.73 -9.36 -12.73
N VAL A 138 -7.12 -9.42 -11.46
CA VAL A 138 -7.00 -10.61 -10.61
C VAL A 138 -8.41 -11.15 -10.35
N ASN A 139 -8.73 -12.34 -10.89
CA ASN A 139 -10.07 -12.95 -10.86
C ASN A 139 -11.21 -12.06 -11.42
N ALA A 140 -10.87 -11.01 -12.15
CA ALA A 140 -11.79 -10.07 -12.79
C ALA A 140 -11.13 -9.42 -14.00
N VAL A 141 -11.94 -8.82 -14.88
CA VAL A 141 -11.46 -8.12 -16.08
C VAL A 141 -11.24 -6.65 -15.74
N ALA A 142 -10.02 -6.15 -15.95
CA ALA A 142 -9.72 -4.73 -15.89
C ALA A 142 -10.33 -3.97 -17.09
N ASN A 143 -10.60 -2.69 -16.94
CA ASN A 143 -11.15 -1.84 -18.00
C ASN A 143 -10.46 -0.47 -18.05
N ALA A 144 -10.89 0.40 -18.97
CA ALA A 144 -10.27 1.71 -19.19
C ALA A 144 -10.35 2.65 -17.96
N THR A 145 -11.34 2.44 -17.08
CA THR A 145 -11.53 3.19 -15.83
C THR A 145 -10.80 2.52 -14.67
N ASN A 146 -11.08 1.22 -14.44
CA ASN A 146 -10.47 0.40 -13.40
C ASN A 146 -9.34 -0.43 -14.02
N ARG A 147 -8.17 0.20 -14.18
CA ARG A 147 -7.01 -0.44 -14.80
C ARG A 147 -6.32 -1.46 -13.89
N LEU A 148 -6.49 -1.37 -12.59
CA LEU A 148 -6.12 -2.41 -11.63
C LEU A 148 -7.40 -2.90 -10.93
N THR A 149 -7.82 -4.12 -11.23
CA THR A 149 -9.06 -4.72 -10.69
C THR A 149 -8.74 -6.03 -10.00
N SER A 150 -9.23 -6.20 -8.78
CA SER A 150 -9.07 -7.44 -8.00
C SER A 150 -10.43 -7.89 -7.47
N ALA A 151 -10.87 -9.09 -7.84
CA ALA A 151 -12.03 -9.76 -7.27
C ALA A 151 -11.57 -10.91 -6.37
N ALA A 152 -11.24 -10.59 -5.13
CA ALA A 152 -10.72 -11.53 -4.16
C ALA A 152 -11.24 -11.20 -2.76
N PRO A 153 -11.21 -12.14 -1.80
CA PRO A 153 -11.58 -11.87 -0.41
C PRO A 153 -10.73 -10.78 0.27
N ALA A 154 -9.50 -10.54 -0.20
CA ALA A 154 -8.61 -9.50 0.32
C ALA A 154 -7.61 -9.01 -0.74
N THR A 155 -7.13 -7.77 -0.56
CA THR A 155 -5.95 -7.23 -1.24
C THR A 155 -4.94 -6.80 -0.17
N LEU A 156 -3.76 -7.44 -0.14
CA LEU A 156 -2.69 -7.10 0.79
C LEU A 156 -1.66 -6.20 0.10
N LEU A 157 -1.50 -4.98 0.62
CA LEU A 157 -0.41 -4.08 0.26
C LEU A 157 0.55 -4.01 1.45
N THR A 158 1.74 -4.58 1.30
CA THR A 158 2.71 -4.73 2.40
C THR A 158 3.99 -3.94 2.15
N HIS A 159 4.81 -3.82 3.19
CA HIS A 159 6.07 -3.08 3.19
C HIS A 159 7.29 -3.99 3.04
N ASP A 160 8.42 -3.39 2.66
CA ASP A 160 9.74 -4.04 2.68
C ASP A 160 10.64 -3.50 3.82
N GLY A 161 10.03 -2.97 4.88
CA GLY A 161 10.73 -2.48 6.07
C GLY A 161 10.20 -1.14 6.55
N ALA A 162 10.94 -0.05 6.29
CA ALA A 162 10.72 1.26 6.90
C ALA A 162 9.30 1.86 6.74
N GLY A 163 8.57 1.51 5.68
CA GLY A 163 7.20 1.95 5.49
C GLY A 163 6.57 1.51 4.17
N HIS A 164 5.29 1.86 3.99
CA HIS A 164 4.50 1.68 2.75
C HIS A 164 3.61 2.90 2.56
N GLN A 165 3.48 3.39 1.33
CA GLN A 165 2.67 4.58 1.02
C GLN A 165 1.83 4.33 -0.23
N LEU A 166 0.55 4.71 -0.14
CA LEU A 166 -0.31 4.87 -1.30
C LEU A 166 -0.36 6.36 -1.67
N LYS A 167 0.09 6.69 -2.88
CA LYS A 167 0.03 8.06 -3.42
C LYS A 167 -1.17 8.15 -4.35
N ILE A 168 -2.22 8.85 -3.91
CA ILE A 168 -3.42 9.13 -4.70
C ILE A 168 -3.35 10.60 -5.10
N ASN A 169 -3.15 10.87 -6.39
CA ASN A 169 -2.92 12.22 -6.90
C ASN A 169 -4.10 12.67 -7.76
N LYS A 170 -4.50 13.93 -7.61
CA LYS A 170 -5.49 14.60 -8.46
C LYS A 170 -4.81 15.69 -9.29
N ALA A 171 -5.37 16.04 -10.45
CA ALA A 171 -4.73 16.96 -11.40
C ALA A 171 -4.93 18.44 -11.03
N GLY A 172 -6.08 18.78 -10.48
CA GLY A 172 -6.42 20.12 -10.00
C GLY A 172 -7.17 20.11 -8.67
N VAL A 173 -7.38 21.30 -8.12
CA VAL A 173 -8.00 21.48 -6.79
C VAL A 173 -9.45 20.96 -6.77
N ALA A 174 -10.20 21.15 -7.86
CA ALA A 174 -11.59 20.72 -7.96
C ALA A 174 -11.78 19.21 -8.25
N ASP A 175 -10.70 18.49 -8.53
CA ASP A 175 -10.76 17.05 -8.81
C ASP A 175 -10.84 16.22 -7.51
N THR A 176 -11.02 14.90 -7.66
CA THR A 176 -11.12 13.95 -6.55
C THR A 176 -9.92 13.00 -6.52
N ALA A 177 -9.31 12.86 -5.35
CA ALA A 177 -8.35 11.80 -4.99
C ALA A 177 -8.79 11.17 -3.67
N SER A 178 -9.42 10.00 -3.74
CA SER A 178 -10.13 9.40 -2.61
C SER A 178 -10.13 7.88 -2.62
N LEU A 179 -10.60 7.31 -1.51
CA LEU A 179 -10.99 5.92 -1.36
C LEU A 179 -12.51 5.85 -1.20
N LEU A 180 -13.18 5.17 -2.12
CA LEU A 180 -14.63 5.00 -2.16
C LEU A 180 -15.02 3.59 -1.69
N PHE A 181 -15.87 3.52 -0.68
CA PHE A 181 -16.43 2.28 -0.13
C PHE A 181 -17.85 2.09 -0.69
N GLN A 182 -18.14 0.88 -1.20
CA GLN A 182 -19.37 0.60 -1.94
C GLN A 182 -20.09 -0.66 -1.46
N THR A 183 -21.39 -0.72 -1.69
CA THR A 183 -22.21 -1.93 -1.65
C THR A 183 -22.98 -2.02 -2.97
N ASP A 184 -22.89 -3.15 -3.66
CA ASP A 184 -23.54 -3.38 -4.96
C ASP A 184 -23.30 -2.22 -5.95
N TRP A 185 -22.05 -1.78 -6.08
CA TRP A 185 -21.62 -0.67 -6.97
C TRP A 185 -22.18 0.71 -6.62
N SER A 186 -22.81 0.87 -5.45
CA SER A 186 -23.32 2.14 -4.96
C SER A 186 -22.45 2.66 -3.80
N GLY A 187 -22.01 3.91 -3.89
CA GLY A 187 -21.16 4.56 -2.88
C GLY A 187 -21.86 4.68 -1.51
N ARG A 188 -21.12 4.41 -0.43
CA ARG A 188 -21.63 4.49 0.95
C ARG A 188 -20.78 5.38 1.84
N ALA A 189 -19.46 5.37 1.64
CA ALA A 189 -18.53 6.26 2.31
C ALA A 189 -17.37 6.60 1.37
N GLU A 190 -16.82 7.79 1.50
CA GLU A 190 -15.67 8.25 0.74
C GLU A 190 -14.73 9.04 1.66
N MET A 191 -13.42 8.81 1.56
CA MET A 191 -12.43 9.59 2.29
C MET A 191 -11.28 10.03 1.38
N GLY A 192 -10.86 11.29 1.51
CA GLY A 192 -9.78 11.86 0.72
C GLY A 192 -9.98 13.35 0.39
N LEU A 193 -9.36 13.78 -0.70
CA LEU A 193 -9.46 15.13 -1.24
C LEU A 193 -10.56 15.14 -2.30
N ALA A 194 -11.78 15.55 -1.94
CA ALA A 194 -12.97 15.41 -2.78
C ALA A 194 -13.57 16.77 -3.15
N GLY A 195 -13.10 17.36 -4.25
CA GLY A 195 -13.55 18.65 -4.77
C GLY A 195 -12.84 19.88 -4.19
N ASN A 196 -11.85 19.67 -3.31
CA ASN A 196 -11.01 20.71 -2.70
C ASN A 196 -9.73 20.06 -2.11
N ASP A 197 -8.87 20.86 -1.44
CA ASP A 197 -7.61 20.41 -0.82
C ASP A 197 -7.72 20.06 0.68
N ALA A 198 -8.93 20.12 1.26
CA ALA A 198 -9.17 19.65 2.62
C ALA A 198 -9.37 18.13 2.64
N PHE A 199 -8.92 17.50 3.72
CA PHE A 199 -9.21 16.09 3.95
C PHE A 199 -10.66 15.96 4.45
N SER A 200 -11.46 15.17 3.74
CA SER A 200 -12.87 14.98 4.07
C SER A 200 -13.22 13.51 4.22
N ILE A 201 -14.24 13.25 5.05
CA ILE A 201 -14.98 11.99 5.11
C ILE A 201 -16.43 12.31 4.81
N LYS A 202 -17.00 11.63 3.82
CA LYS A 202 -18.39 11.77 3.39
C LYS A 202 -19.09 10.43 3.46
N VAL A 203 -20.39 10.44 3.77
CA VAL A 203 -21.25 9.24 3.80
C VAL A 203 -22.47 9.45 2.92
N SER A 204 -23.03 8.36 2.41
CA SER A 204 -24.19 8.38 1.53
C SER A 204 -25.09 7.19 1.77
N ALA A 205 -26.40 7.43 1.81
CA ALA A 205 -27.41 6.37 1.89
C ALA A 205 -27.71 5.74 0.51
N ASP A 206 -27.55 6.50 -0.57
CA ASP A 206 -28.03 6.16 -1.92
C ASP A 206 -26.91 6.15 -2.99
N GLY A 207 -25.70 6.57 -2.64
CA GLY A 207 -24.56 6.72 -3.55
C GLY A 207 -24.60 7.96 -4.44
N SER A 208 -25.56 8.87 -4.23
CA SER A 208 -25.78 10.08 -5.02
C SER A 208 -25.79 11.34 -4.16
N SER A 209 -26.45 11.30 -3.00
CA SER A 209 -26.52 12.36 -2.00
C SER A 209 -25.46 12.12 -0.93
N TRP A 210 -24.62 13.09 -0.66
CA TRP A 210 -23.47 12.94 0.23
C TRP A 210 -23.51 13.93 1.39
N ASP A 211 -23.41 13.41 2.60
CA ASP A 211 -23.24 14.18 3.82
C ASP A 211 -21.77 14.21 4.21
N GLU A 212 -21.20 15.40 4.38
CA GLU A 212 -19.84 15.58 4.89
C GLU A 212 -19.83 15.47 6.41
N VAL A 213 -19.19 14.43 6.94
CA VAL A 213 -19.13 14.14 8.39
C VAL A 213 -17.81 14.59 9.03
N MET A 214 -16.78 14.84 8.22
CA MET A 214 -15.52 15.43 8.64
C MET A 214 -14.95 16.25 7.48
N ASN A 215 -14.44 17.43 7.78
CA ASN A 215 -13.69 18.27 6.87
C ASN A 215 -12.60 18.99 7.65
N VAL A 216 -11.34 18.77 7.28
CA VAL A 216 -10.17 19.34 7.95
C VAL A 216 -9.25 19.91 6.89
N GLY A 217 -9.19 21.23 6.82
CA GLY A 217 -8.29 21.97 5.97
C GLY A 217 -6.95 22.31 6.64
N PRO A 218 -6.01 22.88 5.88
CA PRO A 218 -4.79 23.44 6.44
C PRO A 218 -5.12 24.49 7.51
N GLY A 219 -4.60 24.30 8.74
CA GLY A 219 -4.83 25.20 9.86
C GLY A 219 -6.03 24.82 10.75
N ASP A 220 -6.78 23.79 10.39
CA ASP A 220 -7.79 23.20 11.28
C ASP A 220 -7.16 22.14 12.20
N ALA A 221 -7.82 21.85 13.31
CA ALA A 221 -7.41 20.78 14.22
C ALA A 221 -8.62 20.02 14.79
N VAL A 222 -8.43 18.72 14.94
CA VAL A 222 -9.36 17.87 15.71
C VAL A 222 -8.94 17.91 17.17
N VAL A 223 -9.90 18.15 18.07
CA VAL A 223 -9.65 18.10 19.51
C VAL A 223 -9.26 16.67 19.90
N THR A 224 -8.08 16.53 20.51
CA THR A 224 -7.58 15.26 21.05
C THR A 224 -7.61 15.30 22.57
N THR A 225 -7.44 14.16 23.24
CA THR A 225 -7.29 14.15 24.71
C THR A 225 -6.11 14.99 25.20
N ALA A 226 -5.05 15.12 24.40
CA ALA A 226 -3.90 15.96 24.70
C ALA A 226 -4.20 17.47 24.58
N SER A 227 -5.14 17.85 23.72
CA SER A 227 -5.59 19.25 23.54
C SER A 227 -6.96 19.50 24.19
N MET A 228 -7.50 18.55 24.96
CA MET A 228 -8.79 18.72 25.60
C MET A 228 -8.66 19.60 26.84
N VAL A 229 -7.67 19.30 27.68
CA VAL A 229 -7.39 20.03 28.92
C VAL A 229 -5.94 20.54 28.92
N GLY A 230 -5.75 21.83 29.14
CA GLY A 230 -4.44 22.49 29.14
C GLY A 230 -4.59 24.01 29.24
N THR A 231 -3.51 24.77 29.02
CA THR A 231 -3.60 26.23 29.01
C THR A 231 -4.43 26.71 27.82
N VAL A 232 -5.47 27.48 28.10
CA VAL A 232 -6.37 28.04 27.08
C VAL A 232 -5.90 29.44 26.70
N THR A 233 -5.97 29.78 25.41
CA THR A 233 -5.60 31.10 24.87
C THR A 233 -6.78 31.77 24.18
N ALA A 234 -6.87 33.11 24.23
CA ALA A 234 -7.99 33.86 23.67
C ALA A 234 -8.02 33.86 22.12
N THR A 235 -6.95 33.40 21.48
CA THR A 235 -6.86 33.19 20.03
C THR A 235 -6.40 31.75 19.79
N PRO A 236 -7.28 30.75 19.99
CA PRO A 236 -6.90 29.35 19.88
C PRO A 236 -6.51 29.02 18.43
N GLY A 237 -5.35 28.38 18.28
CA GLY A 237 -4.88 27.76 17.04
C GLY A 237 -4.80 26.23 17.13
N PRO A 238 -4.33 25.55 16.08
CA PRO A 238 -4.15 24.10 16.09
C PRO A 238 -3.42 23.58 17.32
N GLY A 239 -4.04 22.62 18.01
CA GLY A 239 -3.48 22.01 19.23
C GLY A 239 -3.72 22.81 20.52
N SER A 240 -4.43 23.94 20.47
CA SER A 240 -4.80 24.69 21.68
C SER A 240 -5.76 23.89 22.57
N ALA A 241 -5.66 24.11 23.88
CA ALA A 241 -6.59 23.51 24.83
C ALA A 241 -8.00 24.08 24.68
N VAL A 242 -9.01 23.24 24.91
CA VAL A 242 -10.41 23.68 24.98
C VAL A 242 -10.79 24.12 26.40
N ILE A 243 -10.21 23.45 27.41
CA ILE A 243 -10.53 23.65 28.83
C ILE A 243 -9.23 23.83 29.62
N GLU A 244 -9.17 24.83 30.49
CA GLU A 244 -8.11 24.98 31.49
C GLU A 244 -8.74 24.82 32.87
N ASN A 245 -8.12 24.02 33.73
CA ASN A 245 -8.50 23.96 35.14
C ASN A 245 -7.31 24.34 36.00
N GLY A 246 -7.55 25.13 37.04
CA GLY A 246 -6.52 25.51 38.00
C GLY A 246 -7.08 25.79 39.38
N THR A 247 -6.17 25.99 40.31
CA THR A 247 -6.45 26.35 41.70
C THR A 247 -5.68 27.61 42.05
N GLY A 248 -6.35 28.56 42.70
CA GLY A 248 -5.73 29.73 43.33
C GLY A 248 -5.74 29.61 44.85
N ALA A 249 -5.27 30.65 45.54
CA ALA A 249 -5.20 30.70 47.01
C ALA A 249 -6.58 30.55 47.70
N THR A 250 -7.66 30.81 46.95
CA THR A 250 -9.02 31.03 47.47
C THR A 250 -10.08 30.35 46.60
N GLY A 251 -9.74 29.30 45.84
CA GLY A 251 -10.72 28.57 45.04
C GLY A 251 -10.14 27.84 43.84
N ARG A 252 -11.04 27.36 42.98
CA ARG A 252 -10.75 26.73 41.69
C ARG A 252 -11.27 27.60 40.56
N TYR A 253 -10.68 27.42 39.38
CA TYR A 253 -11.23 28.01 38.17
C TYR A 253 -11.23 27.03 37.00
N THR A 254 -12.15 27.28 36.08
CA THR A 254 -12.23 26.65 34.77
C THR A 254 -12.30 27.73 33.69
N LYS A 255 -11.34 27.79 32.77
CA LYS A 255 -11.45 28.58 31.54
C LYS A 255 -11.88 27.70 30.39
N LEU A 256 -12.75 28.22 29.55
CA LEU A 256 -13.17 27.61 28.30
C LEU A 256 -12.64 28.43 27.13
N ALA A 257 -12.31 27.76 26.02
CA ALA A 257 -11.79 28.39 24.81
C ALA A 257 -12.78 29.36 24.12
N ASP A 258 -14.05 29.33 24.50
CA ASP A 258 -15.05 30.31 24.08
C ASP A 258 -14.95 31.65 24.84
N GLY A 259 -13.99 31.78 25.76
CA GLY A 259 -13.79 32.96 26.60
C GLY A 259 -14.55 32.92 27.93
N THR A 260 -15.24 31.84 28.28
CA THR A 260 -15.92 31.70 29.58
C THR A 260 -14.94 31.39 30.69
N LEU A 261 -15.06 32.08 31.82
CA LEU A 261 -14.36 31.78 33.07
C LEU A 261 -15.39 31.43 34.14
N ILE A 262 -15.12 30.36 34.87
CA ILE A 262 -15.87 29.95 36.06
C ILE A 262 -14.88 29.93 37.21
N CYS A 263 -15.19 30.59 38.31
CA CYS A 263 -14.46 30.49 39.57
C CYS A 263 -15.39 29.95 40.65
N ASP A 264 -14.89 29.08 41.52
CA ASP A 264 -15.65 28.56 42.65
C ASP A 264 -14.81 28.40 43.91
N VAL A 265 -15.46 28.56 45.05
CA VAL A 265 -14.91 28.24 46.37
C VAL A 265 -15.99 27.62 47.23
N ALA A 266 -15.61 26.59 47.98
CA ALA A 266 -16.50 25.93 48.93
C ALA A 266 -16.20 26.40 50.36
N ALA A 267 -17.25 26.49 51.18
CA ALA A 267 -17.17 26.88 52.59
C ALA A 267 -16.37 28.17 52.85
N PHE A 268 -16.64 29.21 52.06
CA PHE A 268 -16.08 30.54 52.28
C PHE A 268 -16.71 31.16 53.52
N ALA A 269 -15.88 31.50 54.51
CA ALA A 269 -16.35 32.07 55.77
C ALA A 269 -16.71 33.56 55.59
N THR A 270 -17.96 33.90 55.89
CA THR A 270 -18.40 35.30 55.99
C THR A 270 -17.94 35.91 57.32
N ALA A 271 -17.89 37.24 57.40
CA ALA A 271 -17.47 37.98 58.60
C ALA A 271 -18.65 38.73 59.22
N SER A 272 -18.54 39.03 60.52
CA SER A 272 -19.53 39.81 61.28
C SER A 272 -19.07 41.26 61.38
N GLY A 273 -19.95 42.18 61.01
CA GLY A 273 -19.72 43.62 61.09
C GLY A 273 -18.79 44.20 60.02
N ALA A 274 -18.47 43.42 58.97
CA ALA A 274 -17.67 43.83 57.81
C ALA A 274 -17.79 42.83 56.65
N PRO A 275 -17.60 43.27 55.39
CA PRO A 275 -17.50 42.36 54.24
C PRO A 275 -16.30 41.43 54.34
N ALA A 276 -16.52 40.17 53.97
CA ALA A 276 -15.46 39.21 53.70
C ALA A 276 -15.13 39.21 52.20
N THR A 277 -13.92 39.60 51.84
CA THR A 277 -13.49 39.65 50.43
C THR A 277 -13.07 38.28 49.93
N TRP A 278 -13.77 37.76 48.92
CA TRP A 278 -13.32 36.62 48.14
C TRP A 278 -12.42 37.11 46.99
N THR A 279 -11.11 36.91 47.14
CA THR A 279 -10.16 37.03 46.02
C THR A 279 -10.43 35.91 45.03
N LEU A 280 -10.65 36.21 43.75
CA LEU A 280 -10.92 35.19 42.74
C LEU A 280 -9.63 34.44 42.37
N PRO A 281 -9.70 33.11 42.14
CA PRO A 281 -8.54 32.30 41.75
C PRO A 281 -8.00 32.64 40.34
N ALA A 282 -8.79 33.30 39.50
CA ALA A 282 -8.38 33.92 38.24
C ALA A 282 -9.20 35.20 38.00
N ALA A 283 -8.62 36.19 37.33
CA ALA A 283 -9.30 37.44 37.03
C ALA A 283 -10.24 37.31 35.82
N PHE A 284 -11.44 37.89 35.92
CA PHE A 284 -12.33 38.16 34.80
C PHE A 284 -11.82 39.33 33.95
N ALA A 285 -12.34 39.46 32.74
CA ALA A 285 -12.05 40.55 31.82
C ALA A 285 -12.46 41.92 32.38
N ASP A 286 -13.56 41.95 33.12
CA ASP A 286 -14.15 43.13 33.74
C ASP A 286 -14.99 42.73 34.97
N ALA A 287 -15.63 43.72 35.61
CA ALA A 287 -16.48 43.52 36.77
C ALA A 287 -17.94 43.15 36.43
N GLY A 288 -18.24 42.72 35.19
CA GLY A 288 -19.59 42.39 34.71
C GLY A 288 -19.99 40.91 34.83
N PHE A 289 -19.24 40.11 35.59
CA PHE A 289 -19.58 38.71 35.85
C PHE A 289 -20.71 38.56 36.87
N THR A 290 -21.29 37.36 36.96
CA THR A 290 -22.36 37.06 37.91
C THR A 290 -21.84 36.16 39.03
N VAL A 291 -22.24 36.43 40.27
CA VAL A 291 -21.90 35.62 41.45
C VAL A 291 -23.16 35.03 42.06
N THR A 292 -23.12 33.73 42.36
CA THR A 292 -24.13 33.04 43.17
C THR A 292 -23.51 32.62 44.49
N ALA A 293 -24.21 32.90 45.59
CA ALA A 293 -23.82 32.46 46.93
C ALA A 293 -24.86 31.50 47.51
N THR A 294 -24.40 30.34 47.99
CA THR A 294 -25.25 29.34 48.66
C THR A 294 -24.86 29.26 50.13
N VAL A 295 -25.78 29.63 51.01
CA VAL A 295 -25.59 29.55 52.46
C VAL A 295 -25.48 28.10 52.92
N LEU A 296 -24.43 27.80 53.69
CA LEU A 296 -24.26 26.54 54.40
C LEU A 296 -24.59 26.75 55.88
N GLY A 297 -25.50 25.95 56.42
CA GLY A 297 -25.89 26.01 57.83
C GLY A 297 -27.40 26.01 58.06
N GLY A 298 -27.80 25.98 59.33
CA GLY A 298 -29.21 25.89 59.74
C GLY A 298 -29.88 27.21 60.12
N THR A 299 -29.13 28.31 60.22
CA THR A 299 -29.65 29.62 60.62
C THR A 299 -30.04 30.43 59.38
N PRO A 300 -31.30 30.85 59.23
CA PRO A 300 -31.73 31.70 58.13
C PRO A 300 -30.98 33.04 58.10
N CYS A 301 -30.47 33.41 56.94
CA CYS A 301 -29.77 34.68 56.70
C CYS A 301 -29.93 35.09 55.23
N VAL A 302 -29.60 36.34 54.95
CA VAL A 302 -29.49 36.91 53.60
C VAL A 302 -28.01 37.16 53.33
N VAL A 303 -27.52 36.66 52.19
CA VAL A 303 -26.17 36.96 51.72
C VAL A 303 -26.26 37.99 50.61
N THR A 304 -25.38 38.98 50.65
CA THR A 304 -25.25 39.99 49.60
C THR A 304 -23.85 39.97 49.03
N VAL A 305 -23.77 40.37 47.77
CA VAL A 305 -22.54 40.45 46.99
C VAL A 305 -22.35 41.90 46.60
N SER A 306 -21.19 42.48 46.91
CA SER A 306 -20.86 43.88 46.65
C SER A 306 -19.38 44.02 46.27
N GLY A 307 -18.87 45.25 46.10
CA GLY A 307 -17.44 45.49 45.89
C GLY A 307 -16.80 44.80 44.68
N GLN A 308 -17.59 44.44 43.67
CA GLN A 308 -17.15 43.58 42.57
C GLN A 308 -16.07 44.25 41.71
N THR A 309 -14.92 43.59 41.59
CA THR A 309 -13.84 43.95 40.67
C THR A 309 -13.52 42.73 39.81
N ALA A 310 -12.71 42.92 38.75
CA ALA A 310 -12.24 41.82 37.92
C ALA A 310 -11.56 40.66 38.70
N ALA A 311 -11.03 40.91 39.90
CA ALA A 311 -10.25 39.93 40.66
C ALA A 311 -10.80 39.64 42.07
N SER A 312 -11.89 40.27 42.49
CA SER A 312 -12.44 40.07 43.83
C SER A 312 -13.92 40.44 43.93
N VAL A 313 -14.56 39.92 44.97
CA VAL A 313 -15.91 40.33 45.35
C VAL A 313 -16.07 40.31 46.86
N ASP A 314 -16.86 41.23 47.40
CA ASP A 314 -17.16 41.28 48.83
C ASP A 314 -18.45 40.53 49.13
N VAL A 315 -18.43 39.73 50.20
CA VAL A 315 -19.55 38.90 50.63
C VAL A 315 -19.91 39.26 52.06
N GLU A 316 -21.18 39.64 52.25
CA GLU A 316 -21.75 40.04 53.54
C GLU A 316 -22.97 39.20 53.86
N SER A 317 -23.21 38.94 55.15
CA SER A 317 -24.36 38.15 55.61
C SER A 317 -25.12 38.84 56.72
N PHE A 318 -26.43 38.96 56.52
CA PHE A 318 -27.34 39.62 57.45
C PHE A 318 -28.32 38.60 58.01
N ASN A 319 -28.65 38.69 59.29
CA ASN A 319 -29.76 37.93 59.84
C ASN A 319 -31.09 38.46 59.26
N LEU A 320 -32.21 37.78 59.56
CA LEU A 320 -33.52 38.19 59.07
C LEU A 320 -34.03 39.54 59.63
N THR A 321 -33.34 40.12 60.62
CA THR A 321 -33.62 41.47 61.13
C THR A 321 -32.73 42.54 60.49
N GLY A 322 -31.87 42.17 59.53
CA GLY A 322 -30.94 43.09 58.85
C GLY A 322 -29.66 43.42 59.63
N ALA A 323 -29.35 42.68 60.70
CA ALA A 323 -28.11 42.86 61.45
C ALA A 323 -26.99 41.96 60.89
N ASP A 324 -25.83 42.57 60.64
CA ASP A 324 -24.60 41.90 60.25
C ASP A 324 -23.94 41.25 61.47
N THR A 325 -24.52 40.15 61.95
CA THR A 325 -24.06 39.43 63.14
C THR A 325 -24.01 37.92 62.95
N VAL A 326 -24.40 37.43 61.78
CA VAL A 326 -24.41 36.01 61.42
C VAL A 326 -23.28 35.75 60.45
N THR A 327 -22.53 34.67 60.67
CA THR A 327 -21.35 34.32 59.87
C THR A 327 -21.44 32.90 59.32
N PRO A 328 -22.41 32.60 58.44
CA PRO A 328 -22.47 31.30 57.79
C PRO A 328 -21.26 31.10 56.86
N ASP A 329 -20.89 29.85 56.64
CA ASP A 329 -20.06 29.50 55.49
C ASP A 329 -20.92 29.54 54.22
N VAL A 330 -20.35 29.95 53.09
CA VAL A 330 -21.06 30.01 51.81
C VAL A 330 -20.27 29.31 50.70
N ASN A 331 -20.96 28.61 49.81
CA ASN A 331 -20.37 28.19 48.54
C ASN A 331 -20.59 29.31 47.52
N LEU A 332 -19.52 29.79 46.89
CA LEU A 332 -19.56 30.84 45.89
C LEU A 332 -19.21 30.28 44.53
N VAL A 333 -19.95 30.71 43.50
CA VAL A 333 -19.63 30.46 42.10
C VAL A 333 -19.74 31.78 41.35
N ALA A 334 -18.68 32.17 40.66
CA ALA A 334 -18.63 33.33 39.78
C ALA A 334 -18.49 32.87 38.32
N VAL A 335 -19.29 33.43 37.40
CA VAL A 335 -19.28 33.09 35.97
C VAL A 335 -19.25 34.36 35.14
N GLY A 336 -18.32 34.44 34.20
CA GLY A 336 -18.06 35.62 33.37
C GLY A 336 -17.11 35.33 32.22
N ARG A 337 -16.46 36.38 31.69
CA ARG A 337 -15.50 36.28 30.58
C ARG A 337 -14.07 36.47 31.05
N TRP A 338 -13.10 35.84 30.39
CA TRP A 338 -11.67 36.12 30.54
C TRP A 338 -11.09 36.67 29.23
N THR A 339 -9.90 37.29 29.33
CA THR A 339 -9.12 37.86 28.21
C THR A 339 -7.79 37.17 28.07
#